data_AF-A0A0G0TZ76-F1
#
_entry.id   AF-A0A0G0TZ76-F1
#
_cell.length_a   1.000
_cell.length_b   1.000
_cell.length_c   1.000
_cell.angle_alpha   90.00
_cell.angle_beta   90.00
_cell.angle_gamma   90.00
#
_symmetry.space_group_name_H-M   'P 1'
#
loop_
_entity.id
_entity.type
_entity.pdbx_description
1 polymer ?
#
loop_
_entity_poly.entity_id
_entity_poly.type
_entity_poly.pdbx_seq_one_letter_code
_entity_poly.pdbx_strand_id
1 'polypeptide(L)'
;MTDDEMDLAQVAAKQHYSDTLLEALDKESKLTEKQRRFLEKHRPSNRLLPIYQIVALRTATLAAKHPDTTFGLVVGATHPKAFKPVRLLAPNLLFLIPGIGKQGGDLESTLKFAGDNIVINSSSGIIFASSGPDFAEAAKREVIKLDNQIRHLKQAA
;
A
#
# COMPACT_ATOMS: atom_id res chain seq x y z
N MET A 1 18.41 1.42 36.86
CA MET A 1 17.45 0.79 35.95
C MET A 1 18.04 -0.52 35.54
N THR A 2 17.45 -1.63 35.98
CA THR A 2 17.83 -2.98 35.54
C THR A 2 17.37 -3.19 34.09
N ASP A 3 17.94 -4.18 33.39
CA ASP A 3 17.53 -4.51 32.02
C ASP A 3 16.01 -4.81 31.94
N ASP A 4 15.43 -5.40 32.98
CA ASP A 4 13.99 -5.70 33.09
C ASP A 4 13.12 -4.43 33.23
N GLU A 5 13.57 -3.42 33.98
CA GLU A 5 12.86 -2.14 34.12
C GLU A 5 12.89 -1.31 32.83
N MET A 6 13.98 -1.43 32.06
CA MET A 6 14.11 -0.76 30.77
C MET A 6 13.20 -1.39 29.70
N ASP A 7 13.06 -2.71 29.71
CA ASP A 7 12.13 -3.42 28.82
C ASP A 7 10.66 -3.09 29.14
N LEU A 8 10.29 -3.05 30.43
CA LEU A 8 8.94 -2.67 30.86
C LEU A 8 8.60 -1.22 30.48
N ALA A 9 9.54 -0.29 30.61
CA ALA A 9 9.36 1.11 30.20
C ALA A 9 9.21 1.25 28.68
N GLN A 10 9.98 0.49 27.89
CA GLN A 10 9.83 0.47 26.43
C GLN A 10 8.51 -0.15 25.98
N VAL A 11 8.05 -1.21 26.66
CA VAL A 11 6.74 -1.83 26.40
C VAL A 11 5.61 -0.87 26.72
N ALA A 12 5.66 -0.20 27.89
CA ALA A 12 4.66 0.79 28.28
C ALA A 12 4.63 2.00 27.33
N ALA A 13 5.79 2.51 26.88
CA ALA A 13 5.87 3.60 25.92
C ALA A 13 5.30 3.20 24.54
N LYS A 14 5.56 1.96 24.08
CA LYS A 14 5.00 1.41 22.83
C LYS A 14 3.48 1.22 22.93
N GLN A 15 2.96 0.74 24.06
CA GLN A 15 1.53 0.62 24.29
C GLN A 15 0.84 2.00 24.33
N HIS A 16 1.39 2.93 25.11
CA HIS A 16 0.87 4.30 25.21
C HIS A 16 0.89 5.04 23.87
N TYR A 17 1.92 4.86 23.04
CA TYR A 17 1.96 5.43 21.68
C TYR A 17 0.91 4.79 20.77
N SER A 18 0.68 3.48 20.88
CA SER A 18 -0.36 2.76 20.11
C SER A 18 -1.76 3.25 20.45
N ASP A 19 -2.07 3.33 21.74
CA ASP A 19 -3.38 3.74 22.22
C ASP A 19 -3.64 5.22 21.91
N THR A 20 -2.66 6.11 22.11
CA THR A 20 -2.79 7.54 21.71
C THR A 20 -2.94 7.74 20.21
N LEU A 21 -2.27 6.95 19.36
CA LEU A 21 -2.45 7.04 17.91
C LEU A 21 -3.85 6.61 17.50
N LEU A 22 -4.35 5.49 18.02
CA LEU A 22 -5.68 5.00 17.72
C LEU A 22 -6.76 5.94 18.26
N GLU A 23 -6.61 6.44 19.49
CA GLU A 23 -7.52 7.43 20.06
C GLU A 23 -7.49 8.76 19.30
N ALA A 24 -6.32 9.22 18.85
CA ALA A 24 -6.20 10.41 18.01
C ALA A 24 -6.82 10.18 16.62
N LEU A 25 -6.64 8.99 16.05
CA LEU A 25 -7.20 8.61 14.76
C LEU A 25 -8.74 8.48 14.80
N ASP A 26 -9.28 7.96 15.92
CA ASP A 26 -10.72 7.83 16.17
C ASP A 26 -11.36 9.20 16.49
N LYS A 27 -10.63 10.11 17.16
CA LYS A 27 -11.06 11.49 17.41
C LYS A 27 -10.98 12.41 16.19
N GLU A 28 -10.00 12.23 15.29
CA GLU A 28 -9.72 13.17 14.19
C GLU A 28 -10.42 12.86 12.85
N SER A 29 -11.04 11.70 12.70
CA SER A 29 -11.63 11.27 11.43
C SER A 29 -12.65 10.16 11.62
N LYS A 30 -13.83 10.29 10.99
CA LYS A 30 -14.90 9.28 11.00
C LYS A 30 -14.42 7.97 10.34
N LEU A 31 -13.75 7.11 11.11
CA LEU A 31 -13.38 5.77 10.67
C LEU A 31 -14.65 5.00 10.31
N THR A 32 -14.65 4.37 9.14
CA THR A 32 -15.72 3.45 8.76
C THR A 32 -15.72 2.24 9.69
N GLU A 33 -16.87 1.60 9.89
CA GLU A 33 -16.99 0.39 10.72
C GLU A 33 -16.03 -0.73 10.26
N LYS A 34 -15.79 -0.83 8.95
CA LYS A 34 -14.86 -1.80 8.37
C LYS A 34 -13.41 -1.52 8.78
N GLN A 35 -13.00 -0.25 8.79
CA GLN A 35 -11.68 0.17 9.26
C GLN A 35 -11.53 -0.04 10.77
N ARG A 36 -12.56 0.33 11.56
CA ARG A 36 -12.57 0.11 13.01
C ARG A 36 -12.40 -1.37 13.35
N ARG A 37 -13.23 -2.25 12.80
CA ARG A 37 -13.12 -3.70 13.01
C ARG A 37 -11.78 -4.27 12.57
N PHE A 38 -11.19 -3.74 11.50
CA PHE A 38 -9.86 -4.17 11.07
C PHE A 38 -8.80 -3.80 12.10
N LEU A 39 -8.82 -2.56 12.56
CA LEU A 39 -7.91 -2.04 13.58
C LEU A 39 -8.10 -2.77 14.92
N GLU A 40 -9.33 -3.10 15.30
CA GLU A 40 -9.65 -3.88 16.51
C GLU A 40 -9.19 -5.33 16.39
N LYS A 41 -9.48 -6.01 15.27
CA LYS A 41 -9.08 -7.40 15.04
C LYS A 41 -7.56 -7.57 14.95
N HIS A 42 -6.89 -6.54 14.45
CA HIS A 42 -5.43 -6.47 14.39
C HIS A 42 -4.87 -5.56 15.48
N ARG A 43 -5.66 -5.25 16.52
CA ARG A 43 -5.20 -4.56 17.74
C ARG A 43 -4.39 -5.59 18.51
N PRO A 44 -3.07 -5.55 18.44
CA PRO A 44 -2.30 -6.56 19.10
C PRO A 44 -2.20 -6.11 20.54
N SER A 45 -2.44 -7.01 21.48
CA SER A 45 -2.32 -6.73 22.92
C SER A 45 -0.91 -6.24 23.33
N ASN A 46 0.05 -6.18 22.38
CA ASN A 46 1.36 -5.57 22.60
C ASN A 46 2.17 -5.21 21.31
N ARG A 47 1.54 -4.97 20.15
CA ARG A 47 2.27 -4.61 18.91
C ARG A 47 1.68 -3.35 18.29
N LEU A 48 2.54 -2.39 18.02
CA LEU A 48 2.21 -1.20 17.24
C LEU A 48 1.77 -1.60 15.82
N LEU A 49 0.85 -0.83 15.23
CA LEU A 49 0.60 -0.91 13.80
C LEU A 49 1.92 -0.69 13.05
N PRO A 50 2.21 -1.45 11.98
CA PRO A 50 3.35 -1.14 11.13
C PRO A 50 3.28 0.29 10.60
N ILE A 51 4.42 0.98 10.54
CA ILE A 51 4.48 2.41 10.15
C ILE A 51 3.78 2.66 8.81
N TYR A 52 3.91 1.77 7.83
CA TYR A 52 3.26 1.93 6.52
C TYR A 52 1.72 1.92 6.62
N GLN A 53 1.13 1.24 7.61
CA GLN A 53 -0.32 1.27 7.86
C GLN A 53 -0.74 2.59 8.51
N ILE A 54 0.09 3.11 9.41
CA ILE A 54 -0.12 4.44 10.01
C ILE A 54 -0.10 5.51 8.92
N VAL A 55 0.89 5.47 8.02
CA VAL A 55 0.97 6.38 6.87
C VAL A 55 -0.29 6.26 5.99
N ALA A 56 -0.68 5.04 5.62
CA ALA A 56 -1.87 4.82 4.80
C ALA A 56 -3.13 5.43 5.42
N LEU A 57 -3.31 5.23 6.73
CA LEU A 57 -4.44 5.75 7.46
C LEU A 57 -4.41 7.29 7.56
N ARG A 58 -3.26 7.87 7.90
CA ARG A 58 -3.10 9.33 7.97
C ARG A 58 -3.33 10.00 6.62
N THR A 59 -2.85 9.40 5.53
CA THR A 59 -3.11 9.89 4.17
C THR A 59 -4.60 9.83 3.84
N ALA A 60 -5.31 8.75 4.20
CA ALA A 60 -6.75 8.64 3.99
C ALA A 60 -7.53 9.70 4.80
N THR A 61 -7.13 9.95 6.05
CA THR A 61 -7.70 11.03 6.87
C THR A 61 -7.47 12.41 6.24
N LEU A 62 -6.26 12.70 5.75
CA LEU A 62 -5.95 13.96 5.08
C LEU A 62 -6.77 14.11 3.79
N ALA A 63 -6.89 13.05 3.00
CA ALA A 63 -7.71 13.05 1.78
C ALA A 63 -9.18 13.37 2.06
N ALA A 64 -9.74 12.82 3.15
CA ALA A 64 -11.10 13.13 3.56
C ALA A 64 -11.31 14.59 4.00
N LYS A 65 -10.25 15.24 4.53
CA LYS A 65 -10.27 16.66 4.93
C LYS A 65 -10.06 17.62 3.76
N HIS A 66 -9.47 17.15 2.67
CA HIS A 66 -9.09 17.96 1.51
C HIS A 66 -9.62 17.31 0.21
N PRO A 67 -10.94 17.33 -0.03
CA PRO A 67 -11.56 16.61 -1.17
C PRO A 67 -11.12 17.12 -2.55
N ASP A 68 -10.67 18.37 -2.65
CA ASP A 68 -10.20 18.98 -3.91
C ASP A 68 -8.73 18.64 -4.23
N THR A 69 -8.04 17.92 -3.34
CA THR A 69 -6.64 17.52 -3.51
C THR A 69 -6.56 16.02 -3.78
N THR A 70 -5.75 15.64 -4.78
CA THR A 70 -5.49 14.23 -5.06
C THR A 70 -4.43 13.67 -4.11
N PHE A 71 -4.78 12.63 -3.38
CA PHE A 71 -3.85 11.85 -2.55
C PHE A 71 -3.67 10.45 -3.12
N GLY A 72 -2.45 9.93 -2.98
CA GLY A 72 -2.11 8.58 -3.37
C GLY A 72 -1.08 7.95 -2.45
N LEU A 73 -0.93 6.63 -2.57
CA LEU A 73 0.06 5.86 -1.83
C LEU A 73 0.95 5.09 -2.81
N VAL A 74 2.22 4.94 -2.45
CA VAL A 74 3.15 4.09 -3.19
C VAL A 74 3.28 2.77 -2.46
N VAL A 75 2.96 1.66 -3.14
CA VAL A 75 3.05 0.32 -2.55
C VAL A 75 3.76 -0.60 -3.55
N GLY A 76 4.91 -1.15 -3.14
CA GLY A 76 5.76 -1.96 -4.02
C GLY A 76 5.18 -3.35 -4.30
N ALA A 77 5.24 -3.78 -5.56
CA ALA A 77 4.75 -5.09 -6.02
C ALA A 77 5.55 -6.29 -5.47
N THR A 78 6.73 -6.06 -4.89
CA THR A 78 7.56 -7.10 -4.27
C THR A 78 7.01 -7.60 -2.93
N HIS A 79 6.04 -6.89 -2.35
CA HIS A 79 5.42 -7.25 -1.06
C HIS A 79 3.87 -7.29 -1.19
N PRO A 80 3.31 -8.22 -1.99
CA PRO A 80 1.88 -8.21 -2.34
C PRO A 80 0.94 -8.28 -1.12
N LYS A 81 1.37 -8.89 -0.01
CA LYS A 81 0.58 -8.97 1.22
C LYS A 81 0.32 -7.60 1.88
N ALA A 82 1.16 -6.59 1.63
CA ALA A 82 1.00 -5.24 2.18
C ALA A 82 -0.18 -4.48 1.54
N PHE A 83 -0.62 -4.85 0.33
CA PHE A 83 -1.73 -4.18 -0.34
C PHE A 83 -3.06 -4.35 0.39
N LYS A 84 -3.35 -5.54 0.95
CA LYS A 84 -4.60 -5.79 1.67
C LYS A 84 -4.86 -4.79 2.83
N PRO A 85 -3.96 -4.66 3.83
CA PRO A 85 -4.18 -3.72 4.92
C PRO A 85 -4.18 -2.27 4.43
N VAL A 86 -3.32 -1.92 3.45
CA VAL A 86 -3.26 -0.56 2.93
C VAL A 86 -4.53 -0.18 2.17
N ARG A 87 -5.06 -1.03 1.29
CA ARG A 87 -6.35 -0.83 0.60
C ARG A 87 -7.52 -0.76 1.58
N LEU A 88 -7.48 -1.53 2.65
CA LEU A 88 -8.52 -1.50 3.67
C LEU A 88 -8.54 -0.18 4.45
N LEU A 89 -7.36 0.38 4.75
CA LEU A 89 -7.22 1.65 5.44
C LEU A 89 -7.46 2.85 4.51
N ALA A 90 -7.08 2.73 3.23
CA ALA A 90 -7.19 3.76 2.21
C ALA A 90 -8.01 3.27 0.99
N PRO A 91 -9.32 3.01 1.14
CA PRO A 91 -10.12 2.33 0.11
C PRO A 91 -10.17 3.08 -1.21
N ASN A 92 -10.23 4.40 -1.19
CA ASN A 92 -10.48 5.21 -2.38
C ASN A 92 -9.22 5.87 -2.96
N LEU A 93 -8.07 5.74 -2.29
CA LEU A 93 -6.85 6.42 -2.74
C LEU A 93 -6.24 5.76 -3.97
N LEU A 94 -5.58 6.56 -4.79
CA LEU A 94 -4.79 6.09 -5.93
C LEU A 94 -3.54 5.37 -5.43
N PHE A 95 -3.27 4.15 -5.92
CA PHE A 95 -2.01 3.47 -5.63
C PHE A 95 -1.06 3.52 -6.83
N LEU A 96 0.14 4.03 -6.62
CA LEU A 96 1.25 3.86 -7.55
C LEU A 96 2.02 2.59 -7.18
N ILE A 97 2.16 1.68 -8.14
CA ILE A 97 2.72 0.35 -7.93
C ILE A 97 4.02 0.18 -8.74
N PRO A 98 5.18 0.41 -8.11
CA PRO A 98 6.46 0.08 -8.72
C PRO A 98 6.82 -1.40 -8.55
N GLY A 99 7.75 -1.86 -9.38
CA GLY A 99 8.44 -3.15 -9.19
C GLY A 99 7.87 -4.33 -9.96
N ILE A 100 6.93 -4.11 -10.89
CA ILE A 100 6.50 -5.15 -11.84
C ILE A 100 7.58 -5.35 -12.93
N GLY A 101 7.88 -6.61 -13.28
CA GLY A 101 8.90 -6.96 -14.28
C GLY A 101 10.25 -7.30 -13.65
N LYS A 102 11.31 -6.54 -13.98
CA LYS A 102 12.72 -6.86 -13.62
C LYS A 102 12.96 -7.07 -12.11
N GLN A 103 12.16 -6.44 -11.25
CA GLN A 103 12.27 -6.58 -9.79
C GLN A 103 11.50 -7.80 -9.24
N GLY A 104 10.90 -8.62 -10.10
CA GLY A 104 10.21 -9.85 -9.71
C GLY A 104 8.88 -9.62 -8.98
N GLY A 105 8.27 -8.44 -9.09
CA GLY A 105 6.96 -8.18 -8.53
C GLY A 105 5.89 -9.09 -9.12
N ASP A 106 5.05 -9.65 -8.25
CA ASP A 106 3.97 -10.57 -8.63
C ASP A 106 2.75 -9.77 -9.09
N LEU A 107 2.58 -9.68 -10.42
CA LEU A 107 1.49 -8.92 -11.04
C LEU A 107 0.11 -9.45 -10.62
N GLU A 108 -0.08 -10.76 -10.55
CA GLU A 108 -1.38 -11.36 -10.23
C GLU A 108 -1.77 -11.06 -8.79
N SER A 109 -0.90 -11.36 -7.83
CA SER A 109 -1.17 -11.07 -6.41
C SER A 109 -1.31 -9.56 -6.17
N THR A 110 -0.52 -8.73 -6.87
CA THR A 110 -0.64 -7.27 -6.81
C THR A 110 -2.02 -6.82 -7.26
N LEU A 111 -2.48 -7.22 -8.46
CA LEU A 111 -3.81 -6.81 -8.96
C LEU A 111 -4.92 -7.28 -8.02
N LYS A 112 -4.85 -8.54 -7.56
CA LYS A 112 -5.82 -9.13 -6.65
C LYS A 112 -5.95 -8.38 -5.33
N PHE A 113 -4.84 -7.93 -4.75
CA PHE A 113 -4.86 -7.29 -3.43
C PHE A 113 -4.94 -5.76 -3.48
N ALA A 114 -4.47 -5.14 -4.56
CA ALA A 114 -4.53 -3.70 -4.74
C ALA A 114 -5.92 -3.22 -5.15
N GLY A 115 -6.72 -4.06 -5.82
CA GLY A 115 -8.05 -3.69 -6.31
C GLY A 115 -7.99 -2.65 -7.43
N ASP A 116 -8.96 -1.72 -7.43
CA ASP A 116 -9.03 -0.63 -8.42
C ASP A 116 -8.34 0.64 -7.95
N ASN A 117 -8.36 1.70 -8.78
CA ASN A 117 -7.62 2.96 -8.57
C ASN A 117 -6.13 2.71 -8.36
N ILE A 118 -5.51 2.07 -9.34
CA ILE A 118 -4.09 1.73 -9.35
C ILE A 118 -3.42 2.18 -10.64
N VAL A 119 -2.13 2.52 -10.54
CA VAL A 119 -1.23 2.78 -11.66
C VAL A 119 -0.01 1.90 -11.49
N ILE A 120 0.26 1.03 -12.46
CA ILE A 120 1.45 0.18 -12.46
C ILE A 120 2.58 0.92 -13.17
N ASN A 121 3.69 1.11 -12.47
CA ASN A 121 4.92 1.63 -13.07
C ASN A 121 5.77 0.47 -13.59
N SER A 122 5.99 0.46 -14.91
CA SER A 122 6.97 -0.39 -15.59
C SER A 122 7.91 0.52 -16.37
N SER A 123 9.17 0.63 -15.93
CA SER A 123 10.17 1.46 -16.61
C SER A 123 11.21 0.59 -17.31
N SER A 124 12.08 -0.10 -16.56
CA SER A 124 13.18 -0.88 -17.13
C SER A 124 12.77 -1.96 -18.13
N GLY A 125 11.57 -2.54 -17.99
CA GLY A 125 11.03 -3.52 -18.95
C GLY A 125 10.67 -2.91 -20.31
N ILE A 126 10.42 -1.60 -20.37
CA ILE A 126 10.03 -0.88 -21.58
C ILE A 126 11.22 -0.11 -22.15
N ILE A 127 11.92 0.70 -21.34
CA ILE A 127 13.02 1.56 -21.82
C ILE A 127 14.25 0.78 -22.29
N PHE A 128 14.39 -0.48 -21.86
CA PHE A 128 15.49 -1.36 -22.27
C PHE A 128 15.02 -2.52 -23.15
N ALA A 129 13.83 -2.42 -23.75
CA ALA A 129 13.31 -3.44 -24.67
C ALA A 129 14.18 -3.59 -25.93
N SER A 130 14.85 -2.51 -26.37
CA SER A 130 15.89 -2.52 -27.39
C SER A 130 16.81 -1.31 -27.20
N SER A 131 18.06 -1.42 -27.66
CA SER A 131 19.00 -0.30 -27.78
C SER A 131 19.25 0.09 -29.25
N GLY A 132 18.51 -0.50 -30.18
CA GLY A 132 18.66 -0.30 -31.62
C GLY A 132 17.59 0.61 -32.25
N PRO A 133 17.63 0.79 -33.59
CA PRO A 133 16.65 1.60 -34.32
C PRO A 133 15.20 1.13 -34.18
N ASP A 134 14.97 -0.12 -33.77
CA ASP A 134 13.65 -0.70 -33.53
C ASP A 134 13.08 -0.38 -32.13
N PHE A 135 13.74 0.46 -31.34
CA PHE A 135 13.33 0.83 -29.97
C PHE A 135 11.85 1.16 -29.84
N ALA A 136 11.31 2.01 -30.72
CA ALA A 136 9.92 2.43 -30.64
C ALA A 136 8.95 1.23 -30.76
N GLU A 137 9.22 0.32 -31.69
CA GLU A 137 8.42 -0.89 -31.89
C GLU A 137 8.63 -1.89 -30.75
N ALA A 138 9.87 -2.04 -30.25
CA ALA A 138 10.17 -2.90 -29.12
C ALA A 138 9.48 -2.44 -27.83
N ALA A 139 9.56 -1.14 -27.51
CA ALA A 139 8.89 -0.54 -26.35
C ALA A 139 7.36 -0.69 -26.45
N LYS A 140 6.79 -0.45 -27.64
CA LYS A 140 5.36 -0.65 -27.90
C LYS A 140 4.94 -2.10 -27.68
N ARG A 141 5.71 -3.08 -28.16
CA ARG A 141 5.46 -4.51 -27.92
C ARG A 141 5.41 -4.84 -26.43
N GLU A 142 6.37 -4.36 -25.64
CA GLU A 142 6.39 -4.62 -24.20
C GLU A 142 5.24 -3.94 -23.44
N VAL A 143 4.82 -2.73 -23.85
CA VAL A 143 3.62 -2.07 -23.31
C VAL A 143 2.37 -2.89 -23.60
N ILE A 144 2.15 -3.29 -24.86
CA ILE A 144 0.97 -4.07 -25.27
C ILE A 144 0.93 -5.41 -24.53
N LYS A 145 2.07 -6.08 -24.41
CA LYS A 145 2.20 -7.34 -23.69
C LYS A 145 1.78 -7.21 -22.22
N LEU A 146 2.27 -6.18 -21.52
CA LEU A 146 1.91 -5.93 -20.12
C LEU A 146 0.42 -5.56 -19.97
N ASP A 147 -0.11 -4.70 -20.86
CA ASP A 147 -1.53 -4.32 -20.84
C ASP A 147 -2.43 -5.54 -21.05
N ASN A 148 -2.10 -6.42 -22.00
CA ASN A 148 -2.84 -7.65 -22.24
C ASN A 148 -2.81 -8.58 -21.02
N GLN A 149 -1.67 -8.71 -20.34
CA GLN A 149 -1.56 -9.49 -19.10
C GLN A 149 -2.46 -8.92 -18.01
N ILE A 150 -2.46 -7.60 -17.81
CA ILE A 150 -3.32 -6.93 -16.82
C ILE A 150 -4.80 -7.17 -17.14
N ARG A 151 -5.21 -6.98 -18.40
CA ARG A 151 -6.60 -7.18 -18.82
C ARG A 151 -7.05 -8.62 -18.61
N HIS A 152 -6.23 -9.58 -18.98
CA HIS A 152 -6.53 -11.00 -18.80
C HIS A 152 -6.74 -11.34 -17.31
N LEU A 153 -5.82 -10.91 -16.45
CA LEU A 153 -5.92 -11.15 -15.00
C LEU A 153 -7.13 -10.45 -14.36
N LYS A 154 -7.50 -9.26 -14.83
CA LYS A 154 -8.70 -8.55 -14.36
C LYS A 154 -10.02 -9.19 -14.83
N GLN A 155 -10.04 -9.88 -15.97
CA GLN A 155 -11.23 -10.57 -16.47
C GLN A 155 -11.46 -11.92 -15.78
N ALA A 156 -10.41 -12.52 -15.22
CA ALA A 156 -10.45 -13.81 -14.54
C ALA A 156 -10.75 -13.73 -13.04
N ALA A 157 -10.88 -12.52 -12.47
CA ALA A 157 -11.05 -12.24 -11.04
C ALA A 157 -12.49 -11.78 -10.73
#